data_AF-A0A7C5E0W6-F1
#
_entry.id   AF-A0A7C5E0W6-F1
#
_cell.length_a   1.000
_cell.length_b   1.000
_cell.length_c   1.000
_cell.angle_alpha   90.00
_cell.angle_beta   90.00
_cell.angle_gamma   90.00
#
_symmetry.space_group_name_H-M   'P 1'
#
loop_
_entity.id
_entity.type
_entity.pdbx_description
1 polymer ?
#
loop_
_entity_poly.entity_id
_entity_poly.type
_entity_poly.pdbx_seq_one_letter_code
_entity_poly.pdbx_strand_id
1 'polypeptide(L)' 'MKPKVIIILALSIISLIFILQNSKVVTIQLLFWTVSASRIIMILGLLFIGFVVGFLLGRK' A
#
# COMPACT_ATOMS: atom_id res chain seq x y z
N MET A 1 -31.20 -4.09 -5.63
CA MET A 1 -30.20 -3.25 -4.93
C MET A 1 -29.98 -1.98 -5.75
N LYS A 2 -29.79 -0.80 -5.13
CA LYS A 2 -29.49 0.42 -5.90
C LYS A 2 -28.19 0.19 -6.68
N PRO A 3 -28.07 0.61 -7.95
CA PRO A 3 -26.87 0.39 -8.77
C PRO A 3 -25.57 0.83 -8.07
N LYS A 4 -25.64 1.92 -7.30
CA LYS A 4 -24.54 2.42 -6.46
C LYS A 4 -24.01 1.36 -5.47
N VAL A 5 -24.89 0.59 -4.84
CA VAL A 5 -24.51 -0.45 -3.86
C VAL A 5 -23.84 -1.62 -4.56
N ILE A 6 -24.31 -1.99 -5.75
CA ILE A 6 -23.70 -3.05 -6.57
C ILE A 6 -22.29 -2.65 -6.99
N ILE A 7 -22.10 -1.41 -7.44
CA ILE A 7 -20.80 -0.88 -7.83
C ILE A 7 -19.84 -0.87 -6.64
N ILE A 8 -20.28 -0.41 -5.47
CA ILE A 8 -19.45 -0.38 -4.25
C ILE A 8 -19.04 -1.80 -3.84
N LEU A 9 -19.96 -2.76 -3.85
CA LEU A 9 -19.67 -4.16 -3.54
C LEU A 9 -18.68 -4.76 -4.54
N ALA A 10 -18.89 -4.56 -5.84
CA ALA A 10 -17.99 -5.05 -6.88
C ALA A 10 -16.58 -4.49 -6.72
N LEU A 11 -16.44 -3.17 -6.53
CA LEU A 11 -15.14 -2.53 -6.30
C LEU A 11 -14.46 -3.01 -5.02
N SER A 12 -15.22 -3.27 -3.96
CA SER A 12 -14.70 -3.79 -2.69
C SER A 12 -14.16 -5.22 -2.86
N ILE A 13 -14.89 -6.09 -3.57
CA ILE A 13 -14.47 -7.46 -3.87
C ILE A 13 -13.21 -7.46 -4.74
N ILE A 14 -13.18 -6.64 -5.80
CA ILE A 14 -12.01 -6.52 -6.69
C ILE A 14 -10.79 -6.03 -5.90
N SER A 15 -10.96 -5.04 -5.03
CA SER A 15 -9.88 -4.50 -4.19
C SER A 15 -9.35 -5.57 -3.23
N LEU A 16 -10.22 -6.36 -2.61
CA LEU A 16 -9.83 -7.45 -1.72
C LEU A 16 -9.05 -8.53 -2.47
N ILE A 17 -9.53 -8.95 -3.64
CA ILE A 17 -8.84 -9.92 -4.50
C ILE A 17 -7.47 -9.37 -4.92
N PHE A 18 -7.40 -8.10 -5.31
CA PHE A 18 -6.14 -7.45 -5.68
C PHE A 18 -5.12 -7.47 -4.53
N ILE A 19 -5.56 -7.16 -3.31
CA ILE A 19 -4.70 -7.22 -2.11
C ILE A 19 -4.23 -8.65 -1.85
N LEU A 20 -5.11 -9.64 -1.92
CA LEU A 20 -4.76 -11.05 -1.67
C LEU A 20 -3.80 -11.59 -2.74
N GLN A 21 -4.05 -11.30 -4.02
CA GLN A 21 -3.17 -11.70 -5.13
C GLN A 21 -1.79 -11.04 -5.05
N ASN A 22 -1.73 -9.79 -4.58
CA ASN A 22 -0.50 -9.03 -4.45
C ASN A 22 0.07 -9.05 -3.01
N SER A 23 -0.43 -9.94 -2.14
CA SER A 23 0.07 -10.13 -0.75
C SER A 23 1.39 -10.89 -0.67
N LYS A 24 2.14 -10.99 -1.79
CA LYS A 24 3.46 -11.60 -1.76
C LYS A 24 4.34 -10.82 -0.78
N VAL A 25 4.78 -11.51 0.26
CA VAL A 25 5.73 -10.97 1.22
C VAL A 25 7.05 -10.73 0.49
N VAL A 26 7.59 -9.53 0.66
CA VAL A 26 8.88 -9.14 0.11
C VAL A 26 9.79 -8.86 1.30
N THR A 27 10.99 -9.43 1.24
CA THR A 27 12.05 -9.16 2.22
C THR A 27 12.96 -8.08 1.64
N ILE A 28 13.15 -7.00 2.39
CA ILE A 28 14.10 -5.93 2.07
C ILE A 28 15.19 -5.94 3.13
N GLN A 29 16.44 -5.81 2.69
CA GLN A 29 17.58 -5.53 3.57
C GLN A 29 17.87 -4.03 3.55
N LEU A 30 17.74 -3.41 4.72
CA LEU A 30 17.99 -2.00 4.99
C LEU A 30 19.23 -1.87 5.88
N LEU A 31 20.40 -1.69 5.26
CA LEU A 31 21.70 -1.66 5.96
C LEU A 31 21.90 -2.93 6.81
N PHE A 32 21.64 -2.87 8.12
CA PHE A 32 21.75 -3.98 9.07
C PHE A 32 20.40 -4.62 9.45
N TRP A 33 19.30 -4.14 8.86
CA TRP A 33 17.94 -4.51 9.22
C TRP A 33 17.30 -5.34 8.11
N THR A 34 16.58 -6.39 8.50
CA THR A 34 15.77 -7.19 7.57
C THR A 34 14.31 -6.96 7.88
N VAL A 35 13.56 -6.47 6.88
CA VAL A 35 12.13 -6.19 7.00
C VAL A 35 11.38 -7.05 6.00
N SER A 36 10.43 -7.84 6.48
CA SER A 36 9.55 -8.67 5.65
C SER A 36 8.10 -8.24 5.86
N ALA A 37 7.46 -7.75 4.80
CA ALA A 37 6.06 -7.38 4.81
C ALA A 37 5.43 -7.58 3.42
N SER A 38 4.11 -7.45 3.30
CA SER A 38 3.47 -7.50 1.98
C SER A 38 4.00 -6.39 1.07
N ARG A 39 4.14 -6.68 -0.22
CA ARG A 39 4.65 -5.70 -1.21
C ARG A 39 3.89 -4.38 -1.15
N ILE A 40 2.56 -4.45 -0.99
CA ILE A 40 1.69 -3.27 -0.92
C ILE A 40 2.04 -2.41 0.31
N ILE A 41 2.20 -3.03 1.48
CA ILE A 41 2.56 -2.30 2.72
C ILE A 41 3.91 -1.63 2.56
N MET A 42 4.89 -2.31 1.96
CA MET A 42 6.22 -1.74 1.72
C MET A 42 6.17 -0.54 0.77
N ILE A 43 5.45 -0.66 -0.35
CA ILE A 43 5.31 0.43 -1.33
C ILE A 43 4.61 1.65 -0.69
N LEU A 44 3.50 1.43 0.01
CA LEU A 44 2.76 2.51 0.66
C LEU A 44 3.60 3.16 1.77
N GLY A 45 4.33 2.37 2.56
CA GLY A 45 5.24 2.87 3.59
C GLY A 45 6.35 3.74 3.01
N LEU A 46 7.00 3.31 1.92
CA LEU A 46 8.04 4.10 1.26
C LEU A 46 7.50 5.42 0.69
N LEU A 47 6.34 5.38 0.03
CA LEU A 47 5.68 6.57 -0.51
C LEU A 47 5.32 7.55 0.60
N PHE A 48 4.78 7.05 1.72
CA PHE A 48 4.45 7.88 2.87
C PHE A 48 5.69 8.55 3.47
N ILE A 49 6.79 7.80 3.64
CA ILE A 49 8.07 8.36 4.14
C ILE A 49 8.57 9.44 3.18
N GLY A 50 8.60 9.17 1.87
CA GLY A 50 9.01 10.14 0.86
C GLY A 50 8.16 11.41 0.87
N PHE A 51 6.83 11.26 1.00
CA PHE A 51 5.90 12.38 1.13
C PHE A 51 6.18 13.21 2.40
N VAL A 52 6.33 12.57 3.57
CA VAL A 52 6.62 13.26 4.84
C VAL A 52 7.96 14.00 4.75
N VAL A 53 9.01 13.35 4.26
CA VAL A 53 10.33 13.97 4.08
C VAL A 53 10.24 15.16 3.13
N GLY A 54 9.59 14.99 1.97
CA GLY A 54 9.40 16.06 1.00
C GLY A 54 8.58 17.23 1.56
N PHE A 55 7.52 16.95 2.32
CA PHE A 55 6.71 17.97 2.97
C PHE A 55 7.49 18.74 4.04
N LEU A 56 8.31 18.05 4.84
CA LEU A 56 9.15 18.68 5.87
C LEU A 56 10.27 19.52 5.28
N LEU A 57 10.94 19.04 4.23
CA LEU A 57 12.04 19.76 3.58
C LEU A 57 11.58 20.85 2.61
N GLY A 58 10.44 20.65 1.96
CA GLY A 58 9.81 21.59 1.02
C GLY A 58 9.10 22.75 1.71
N ARG A 59 8.92 22.71 3.04
CA ARG A 59 8.59 23.89 3.85
C ARG A 59 9.82 24.80 3.96
N LYS A 60 10.10 25.54 2.89
CA LYS A 60 10.91 26.77 2.88
C LYS A 60 10.14 27.86 2.14
#